data_AF-A0A371EE19-F1
#
_entry.id   AF-A0A371EE19-F1
#
_cell.length_a   1.000
_cell.length_b   1.000
_cell.length_c   1.000
_cell.angle_alpha   90.00
_cell.angle_beta   90.00
_cell.angle_gamma   90.00
#
_symmetry.space_group_name_H-M   'P 1'
#
loop_
_entity.id
_entity.type
_entity.pdbx_description
1 polymer ?
#
loop_
_entity_poly.entity_id
_entity_poly.type
_entity_poly.pdbx_seq_one_letter_code
_entity_poly.pdbx_strand_id
1 'polypeptide(L)'
;MKTSPQSGNVTFVCDNTIESSRQDEGESPEAKALVELERLIEQEEPKFQSMAEDLEVVNLGESKEEKEIWVGKQMLLDLRQKLVELLKEYANVFAWSYRDMLGLDNSIVEHKLPLLPNVAPSEVSLKIKEEVEKQWNAGFLAVAEYP
;
A
#
# COMPACT_ATOMS: atom_id res chain seq x y z
N MET A 1 49.65 30.94 -9.61
CA MET A 1 49.68 29.79 -10.55
C MET A 1 49.54 28.54 -9.69
N LYS A 2 48.55 27.64 -9.75
CA LYS A 2 47.48 27.27 -10.69
C LYS A 2 46.34 26.64 -9.83
N THR A 3 45.14 27.19 -9.85
CA THR A 3 43.87 26.66 -10.44
C THR A 3 43.26 25.44 -9.73
N SER A 4 42.18 25.69 -8.98
CA SER A 4 41.19 24.72 -8.49
C SER A 4 40.27 24.23 -9.62
N PRO A 5 39.72 23.01 -9.57
CA PRO A 5 38.62 22.62 -10.45
C PRO A 5 37.29 23.14 -9.90
N GLN A 6 36.57 23.85 -10.75
CA GLN A 6 35.25 24.43 -10.52
C GLN A 6 34.22 23.42 -11.06
N SER A 7 33.51 22.70 -10.18
CA SER A 7 32.36 21.91 -10.60
C SER A 7 31.14 22.81 -10.66
N GLY A 8 30.72 23.12 -11.89
CA GLY A 8 29.57 23.96 -12.19
C GLY A 8 28.26 23.38 -11.65
N ASN A 9 27.47 24.26 -11.08
CA ASN A 9 26.06 24.10 -10.78
C ASN A 9 25.25 24.16 -12.08
N VAL A 10 24.75 23.03 -12.55
CA VAL A 10 23.73 23.02 -13.62
C VAL A 10 22.38 23.31 -12.98
N THR A 11 21.93 24.55 -13.12
CA THR A 11 20.56 24.98 -12.87
C THR A 11 19.65 24.27 -13.85
N PHE A 12 18.81 23.34 -13.37
CA PHE A 12 17.80 22.68 -14.19
C PHE A 12 16.58 23.62 -14.30
N VAL A 13 16.54 24.41 -15.37
CA VAL A 13 15.38 25.24 -15.73
C VAL A 13 14.47 24.39 -16.60
N CYS A 14 13.28 24.05 -16.09
CA CYS A 14 12.26 23.38 -16.89
C CYS A 14 11.48 24.45 -17.67
N ASP A 15 11.94 24.80 -18.87
CA ASP A 15 11.16 25.58 -19.83
C ASP A 15 10.14 24.66 -20.51
N ASN A 16 8.90 24.65 -20.01
CA ASN A 16 7.77 24.10 -20.75
C ASN A 16 7.08 25.22 -21.54
N THR A 17 7.66 25.59 -22.67
CA THR A 17 6.93 26.27 -23.76
C THR A 17 6.88 25.31 -24.94
N ILE A 18 5.79 24.54 -25.06
CA ILE A 18 5.43 23.93 -26.34
C ILE A 18 4.23 24.69 -26.86
N GLU A 19 4.53 25.65 -27.75
CA GLU A 19 3.55 26.28 -28.61
C GLU A 19 2.82 25.21 -29.43
N SER A 20 1.50 25.31 -29.40
CA SER A 20 0.59 24.63 -30.31
C SER A 20 0.77 25.17 -31.73
N SER A 21 1.10 24.31 -32.69
CA SER A 21 0.87 24.56 -34.12
C SER A 21 0.57 23.23 -34.84
N ARG A 22 -0.68 23.14 -35.31
CA ARG A 22 -1.32 22.11 -36.17
C ARG A 22 -0.48 21.88 -37.46
N GLN A 23 -0.47 20.78 -38.19
CA GLN A 23 -1.43 19.70 -38.51
C GLN A 23 -0.65 18.73 -39.42
N ASP A 24 -0.63 17.42 -39.18
CA ASP A 24 -0.46 16.41 -40.25
C ASP A 24 -1.01 15.05 -39.80
N GLU A 25 -1.71 14.42 -40.73
CA GLU A 25 -2.61 13.27 -40.59
C GLU A 25 -1.81 11.97 -40.50
N GLY A 26 -1.71 11.45 -39.29
CA GLY A 26 -1.15 10.13 -39.04
C GLY A 26 -1.20 9.91 -37.55
N GLU A 27 -2.20 9.16 -37.10
CA GLU A 27 -2.33 8.77 -35.70
C GLU A 27 -0.96 8.24 -35.22
N SER A 28 -0.31 9.04 -34.36
CA SER A 28 1.05 8.81 -33.90
C SER A 28 1.16 7.35 -33.43
N PRO A 29 2.28 6.64 -33.70
CA PRO A 29 2.46 5.29 -33.17
C PRO A 29 2.27 5.24 -31.64
N GLU A 30 2.51 6.35 -30.97
CA GLU A 30 2.28 6.54 -29.54
C GLU A 30 0.78 6.63 -29.19
N ALA A 31 -0.03 7.34 -29.98
CA ALA A 31 -1.48 7.37 -29.80
C ALA A 31 -2.12 5.98 -30.04
N LYS A 32 -1.64 5.25 -31.05
CA LYS A 32 -2.07 3.87 -31.30
C LYS A 32 -1.70 2.92 -30.15
N ALA A 33 -0.50 3.10 -29.60
CA ALA A 33 -0.05 2.31 -28.45
C ALA A 33 -0.90 2.60 -27.20
N LEU A 34 -1.30 3.86 -26.98
CA LEU A 34 -2.19 4.23 -25.88
C LEU A 34 -3.59 3.61 -26.05
N VAL A 35 -4.15 3.66 -27.26
CA VAL A 35 -5.45 3.03 -27.56
C VAL A 35 -5.40 1.51 -27.40
N GLU A 36 -4.31 0.88 -27.82
CA GLU A 36 -4.11 -0.56 -27.66
C GLU A 36 -3.90 -0.97 -26.20
N LEU A 37 -3.18 -0.16 -25.41
CA LEU A 37 -3.05 -0.34 -23.97
C LEU A 37 -4.40 -0.20 -23.25
N GLU A 38 -5.21 0.79 -23.62
CA GLU A 38 -6.54 0.99 -23.06
C GLU A 38 -7.45 -0.22 -23.35
N ARG A 39 -7.42 -0.73 -24.59
CA ARG A 39 -8.10 -1.97 -24.98
C ARG A 39 -7.62 -3.20 -24.20
N LEU A 40 -6.32 -3.31 -23.92
CA LEU A 40 -5.77 -4.43 -23.14
C LEU A 40 -6.17 -4.34 -21.66
N ILE A 41 -6.19 -3.13 -21.09
CA ILE A 41 -6.66 -2.89 -19.71
C ILE A 41 -8.14 -3.24 -19.57
N GLU A 42 -8.98 -2.85 -20.53
CA GLU A 42 -10.41 -3.21 -20.54
C GLU A 42 -10.65 -4.72 -20.70
N GLN A 43 -9.74 -5.43 -21.39
CA GLN A 43 -9.82 -6.89 -21.55
C GLN A 43 -9.27 -7.66 -20.35
N GLU A 44 -8.34 -7.05 -19.62
CA GLU A 44 -7.73 -7.61 -18.41
C GLU A 44 -8.44 -7.15 -17.13
N GLU A 45 -9.44 -6.25 -17.23
CA GLU A 45 -10.45 -6.09 -16.19
C GLU A 45 -10.95 -7.50 -15.85
N PRO A 46 -10.65 -7.98 -14.63
CA PRO A 46 -10.96 -9.34 -14.32
C PRO A 46 -12.46 -9.51 -14.44
N LYS A 47 -12.88 -10.60 -15.07
CA LYS A 47 -14.22 -11.18 -14.87
C LYS A 47 -14.40 -11.67 -13.42
N PHE A 48 -13.88 -10.96 -12.43
CA PHE A 48 -14.56 -10.85 -11.15
C PHE A 48 -15.82 -10.04 -11.44
N GLN A 49 -16.78 -10.69 -12.12
CA GLN A 49 -18.16 -10.38 -11.81
C GLN A 49 -18.18 -10.41 -10.29
N SER A 50 -18.41 -9.26 -9.67
CA SER A 50 -18.84 -9.21 -8.30
C SER A 50 -20.19 -9.92 -8.31
N MET A 51 -20.15 -11.25 -8.30
CA MET A 51 -21.16 -12.05 -7.65
C MET A 51 -21.22 -11.37 -6.29
N ALA A 52 -22.27 -10.60 -6.07
CA ALA A 52 -22.57 -10.05 -4.76
C ALA A 52 -22.87 -11.28 -3.91
N GLU A 53 -21.81 -11.94 -3.46
CA GLU A 53 -21.87 -13.10 -2.62
C GLU A 53 -22.38 -12.58 -1.29
N ASP A 54 -23.55 -13.03 -0.89
CA ASP A 54 -24.07 -12.71 0.42
C ASP A 54 -23.10 -13.30 1.45
N LEU A 55 -22.45 -12.44 2.23
CA LEU A 55 -21.52 -12.84 3.29
C LEU A 55 -22.23 -12.83 4.64
N GLU A 56 -21.85 -13.76 5.51
CA GLU A 56 -22.20 -13.77 6.93
C GLU A 56 -20.96 -13.56 7.79
N VAL A 57 -21.13 -12.83 8.88
CA VAL A 57 -20.09 -12.59 9.86
C VAL A 57 -20.10 -13.74 10.87
N VAL A 58 -18.95 -14.35 11.10
CA VAL A 58 -18.74 -15.42 12.07
C VAL A 58 -17.64 -15.01 13.02
N ASN A 59 -17.92 -15.01 14.33
CA ASN A 59 -16.90 -14.79 15.36
C ASN A 59 -16.22 -16.12 15.70
N LEU A 60 -14.90 -16.17 15.53
CA LEU A 60 -14.03 -17.30 15.86
C LEU A 60 -13.47 -17.24 17.29
N GLY A 61 -13.58 -16.09 17.95
CA GLY A 61 -13.03 -15.85 19.28
C GLY A 61 -13.97 -16.25 20.41
N GLU A 62 -13.46 -16.15 21.64
CA GLU A 62 -14.28 -16.26 22.84
C GLU A 62 -15.12 -14.99 23.04
N SER A 63 -16.16 -15.03 23.87
CA SER A 63 -17.14 -13.95 24.03
C SER A 63 -16.55 -12.57 24.42
N LYS A 64 -15.27 -12.50 24.79
CA LYS A 64 -14.57 -11.28 25.19
C LYS A 64 -13.62 -10.74 24.12
N GLU A 65 -13.28 -11.54 23.11
CA GLU A 65 -12.38 -11.17 22.01
C GLU A 65 -13.09 -11.37 20.66
N GLU A 66 -13.47 -10.27 20.01
CA GLU A 66 -14.11 -10.32 18.69
C GLU A 66 -13.07 -10.67 17.62
N LYS A 67 -13.20 -11.86 17.02
CA LYS A 67 -12.35 -12.37 15.94
C LYS A 67 -13.22 -12.73 14.76
N GLU A 68 -13.69 -11.69 14.08
CA GLU A 68 -14.71 -11.81 13.03
C GLU A 68 -14.11 -12.16 11.67
N ILE A 69 -14.76 -13.09 10.98
CA ILE A 69 -14.49 -13.44 9.59
C ILE A 69 -15.78 -13.41 8.78
N TRP A 70 -15.63 -13.34 7.46
CA TRP A 70 -16.74 -13.26 6.53
C TRP A 70 -16.78 -14.55 5.70
N VAL A 71 -17.90 -15.26 5.76
CA VAL A 71 -18.10 -16.56 5.09
C VAL A 71 -19.26 -16.44 4.10
N GLY A 72 -19.17 -17.06 2.92
CA GLY A 72 -20.25 -17.06 1.94
C GLY A 72 -21.51 -17.79 2.44
N LYS A 73 -22.65 -17.12 2.44
CA LYS A 73 -23.95 -17.72 2.82
C LYS A 73 -24.44 -18.80 1.86
N GLN A 74 -23.99 -18.74 0.61
CA GLN A 74 -24.39 -19.70 -0.43
C GLN A 74 -23.64 -21.04 -0.33
N MET A 75 -22.78 -21.22 0.66
CA MET A 75 -22.12 -22.50 0.93
C MET A 75 -23.11 -23.54 1.44
N LEU A 76 -22.89 -24.81 1.07
CA LEU A 76 -23.62 -25.94 1.66
C LEU A 76 -23.46 -25.95 3.18
N LEU A 77 -24.56 -26.12 3.91
CA LEU A 77 -24.60 -26.00 5.37
C LEU A 77 -23.55 -26.89 6.07
N ASP A 78 -23.46 -28.17 5.66
CA ASP A 78 -22.50 -29.12 6.24
C ASP A 78 -21.04 -28.72 6.00
N LEU A 79 -20.75 -28.17 4.81
CA LEU A 79 -19.41 -27.72 4.45
C LEU A 79 -19.05 -26.46 5.23
N ARG A 80 -20.00 -25.52 5.32
CA ARG A 80 -19.85 -24.27 6.06
C ARG A 80 -19.58 -24.53 7.54
N GLN A 81 -20.31 -25.47 8.15
CA GLN A 81 -20.13 -25.83 9.55
C GLN A 81 -18.73 -26.42 9.80
N LYS A 82 -18.28 -27.35 8.93
CA LYS A 82 -16.92 -27.90 8.99
C LYS A 82 -15.84 -26.84 8.80
N LEU A 83 -16.05 -25.88 7.89
CA LEU A 83 -15.13 -24.77 7.67
C LEU A 83 -15.03 -23.89 8.91
N VAL A 84 -16.17 -23.50 9.50
CA VAL A 84 -16.20 -22.68 10.72
C VAL A 84 -15.54 -23.41 11.89
N GLU A 85 -15.77 -24.70 12.06
CA GLU A 85 -15.10 -25.52 13.09
C GLU A 85 -13.58 -25.54 12.90
N LEU A 86 -13.11 -25.75 11.66
CA LEU A 86 -11.69 -25.71 11.33
C LEU A 86 -11.08 -24.33 11.62
N LEU A 87 -11.73 -23.25 11.19
CA LEU A 87 -11.23 -21.89 11.41
C LEU A 87 -11.19 -21.53 12.90
N LYS A 88 -12.11 -22.07 13.72
CA LYS A 88 -12.06 -21.94 15.18
C LYS A 88 -10.89 -22.69 15.79
N GLU A 89 -10.63 -23.92 15.35
CA GLU A 89 -9.48 -24.71 15.83
C GLU A 89 -8.14 -24.00 15.56
N TYR A 90 -8.03 -23.33 14.41
CA TYR A 90 -6.84 -22.60 13.98
C TYR A 90 -6.96 -21.09 14.16
N ALA A 91 -7.81 -20.62 15.08
CA ALA A 91 -7.98 -19.19 15.30
C ALA A 91 -6.67 -18.50 15.70
N ASN A 92 -5.74 -19.21 16.33
CA ASN A 92 -4.42 -18.69 16.73
C ASN A 92 -3.42 -18.49 15.58
N VAL A 93 -3.72 -18.97 14.36
CA VAL A 93 -2.84 -18.81 13.19
C VAL A 93 -2.98 -17.42 12.56
N PHE A 94 -4.13 -16.77 12.75
CA PHE A 94 -4.40 -15.45 12.21
C PHE A 94 -3.82 -14.35 13.09
N ALA A 95 -3.35 -13.28 12.46
CA ALA A 95 -2.99 -12.06 13.16
C ALA A 95 -4.21 -11.15 13.32
N TRP A 96 -4.96 -11.33 14.41
CA TRP A 96 -6.16 -10.53 14.72
C TRP A 96 -5.82 -9.07 15.05
N SER A 97 -4.62 -8.86 15.55
CA SER A 97 -4.01 -7.56 15.78
C SER A 97 -2.59 -7.54 15.22
N TYR A 98 -2.05 -6.33 15.07
CA TYR A 98 -0.66 -6.16 14.64
C TYR A 98 0.34 -6.86 15.59
N ARG A 99 0.01 -6.96 16.88
CA ARG A 99 0.84 -7.61 17.91
C ARG A 99 0.95 -9.12 17.71
N ASP A 100 -0.04 -9.72 17.04
CA ASP A 100 -0.07 -11.16 16.77
C ASP A 100 0.84 -11.54 15.59
N MET A 101 1.24 -10.57 14.77
CA MET A 101 2.33 -10.77 13.82
C MET A 101 3.63 -10.76 14.61
N LEU A 102 4.12 -11.96 14.95
CA LEU A 102 5.47 -12.16 15.45
C LEU A 102 6.43 -11.65 14.37
N GLY A 103 6.88 -10.42 14.55
CA GLY A 103 7.76 -9.73 13.62
C GLY A 103 9.01 -10.56 13.34
N LEU A 104 9.63 -10.28 12.20
CA LEU A 104 10.95 -10.80 11.92
C LEU A 104 11.95 -10.17 12.89
N ASP A 105 13.02 -10.89 13.18
CA ASP A 105 14.09 -10.41 14.07
C ASP A 105 14.55 -9.00 13.64
N ASN A 106 14.69 -8.09 14.59
CA ASN A 106 15.04 -6.69 14.31
C ASN A 106 16.36 -6.57 13.53
N SER A 107 17.30 -7.51 13.68
CA SER A 107 18.54 -7.52 12.89
C SER A 107 18.30 -7.74 11.39
N ILE A 108 17.15 -8.28 11.01
CA ILE A 108 16.76 -8.54 9.63
C ILE A 108 15.98 -7.35 9.04
N VAL A 109 15.14 -6.70 9.84
CA VAL A 109 14.19 -5.67 9.35
C VAL A 109 14.54 -4.23 9.69
N GLU A 110 15.46 -4.00 10.64
CA GLU A 110 15.88 -2.64 10.99
C GLU A 110 16.79 -2.07 9.89
N HIS A 111 16.32 -1.01 9.24
CA HIS A 111 17.15 -0.25 8.32
C HIS A 111 17.76 0.97 9.04
N LYS A 112 19.08 1.07 9.00
CA LYS A 112 19.82 2.23 9.54
C LYS A 112 19.99 3.27 8.45
N LEU A 113 19.16 4.30 8.49
CA LEU A 113 19.31 5.45 7.61
C LEU A 113 20.54 6.27 8.03
N PRO A 114 21.53 6.47 7.14
CA PRO A 114 22.64 7.36 7.43
C PRO A 114 22.13 8.79 7.56
N LEU A 115 22.27 9.39 8.75
CA LEU A 115 21.93 10.79 8.98
C LEU A 115 23.16 11.68 8.82
N LEU A 116 23.00 12.80 8.13
CA LEU A 116 24.02 13.84 8.09
C LEU A 116 24.01 14.59 9.44
N PRO A 117 25.17 14.77 10.09
CA PRO A 117 25.22 15.57 11.31
C PRO A 117 24.83 17.01 10.96
N ASN A 118 23.81 17.55 11.63
CA ASN A 118 23.29 18.92 11.52
C ASN A 118 22.18 19.20 10.48
N VAL A 119 21.48 18.18 9.97
CA VAL A 119 20.24 18.41 9.19
C VAL A 119 19.04 18.32 10.13
N ALA A 120 18.30 19.42 10.26
CA ALA A 120 17.04 19.44 11.01
C ALA A 120 15.93 18.73 10.19
N PRO A 121 15.06 17.94 10.84
CA PRO A 121 13.91 17.34 10.17
C PRO A 121 12.97 18.45 9.67
N SER A 122 12.50 18.34 8.42
CA SER A 122 11.57 19.28 7.83
C SER A 122 10.18 19.16 8.46
N GLU A 123 9.47 20.28 8.53
CA GLU A 123 8.11 20.34 9.08
C GLU A 123 7.12 19.49 8.26
N VAL A 124 6.27 18.74 8.96
CA VAL A 124 5.32 17.79 8.35
C VAL A 124 4.04 18.52 7.90
N SER A 125 3.55 18.19 6.70
CA SER A 125 2.32 18.76 6.13
C SER A 125 1.04 18.19 6.77
N LEU A 126 -0.07 18.93 6.70
CA LEU A 126 -1.36 18.54 7.32
C LEU A 126 -1.89 17.16 6.90
N LYS A 127 -1.61 16.73 5.66
CA LYS A 127 -2.00 15.40 5.14
C LYS A 127 -1.30 14.24 5.86
N ILE A 128 -0.11 14.50 6.42
CA ILE A 128 0.69 13.50 7.15
C ILE A 128 0.05 13.22 8.52
N LYS A 129 -0.64 14.20 9.11
CA LYS A 129 -1.20 14.07 10.46
C LYS A 129 -2.32 13.01 10.54
N GLU A 130 -3.22 12.99 9.55
CA GLU A 130 -4.31 12.00 9.48
C GLU A 130 -3.76 10.58 9.35
N GLU A 131 -2.79 10.38 8.45
CA GLU A 131 -2.17 9.07 8.26
C GLU A 131 -1.35 8.65 9.49
N VAL A 132 -0.64 9.58 10.15
CA VAL A 132 0.06 9.31 11.41
C VAL A 132 -0.89 8.88 12.51
N GLU A 133 -2.05 9.52 12.66
CA GLU A 133 -3.05 9.14 13.66
C GLU A 133 -3.62 7.73 13.39
N LYS A 134 -3.91 7.42 12.12
CA LYS A 134 -4.35 6.09 11.71
C LYS A 134 -3.30 5.02 12.04
N GLN A 135 -2.04 5.26 11.71
CA GLN A 135 -0.95 4.32 11.99
C GLN A 135 -0.63 4.21 13.49
N TRP A 136 -0.80 5.29 14.24
CA TRP A 136 -0.69 5.29 15.70
C TRP A 136 -1.77 4.39 16.35
N ASN A 137 -3.03 4.56 15.95
CA ASN A 137 -4.15 3.75 16.45
C ASN A 137 -4.01 2.28 16.07
N ALA A 138 -3.45 1.99 14.89
CA ALA A 138 -3.14 0.64 14.45
C ALA A 138 -1.89 0.03 15.14
N GLY A 139 -1.15 0.82 15.93
CA GLY A 139 0.03 0.36 16.68
C GLY A 139 1.30 0.20 15.85
N PHE A 140 1.34 0.74 14.62
CA PHE A 140 2.53 0.74 13.78
C PHE A 140 3.57 1.77 14.22
N LEU A 141 3.11 2.88 14.82
CA LEU A 141 3.97 3.95 15.30
C LEU A 141 4.10 3.90 16.82
N ALA A 142 5.30 4.23 17.29
CA ALA A 142 5.60 4.44 18.70
C ALA A 142 6.49 5.68 18.83
N VAL A 143 6.48 6.31 20.00
CA VAL A 143 7.41 7.40 20.31
C VAL A 143 8.81 6.81 20.45
N ALA A 144 9.74 7.30 19.63
CA ALA A 144 11.16 6.99 19.75
C ALA A 144 11.85 8.11 20.53
N GLU A 145 12.63 7.74 21.54
CA GLU A 145 13.59 8.64 22.16
C GLU A 145 14.93 8.50 21.43
N TYR A 146 15.38 9.59 20.82
CA TYR A 146 16.72 9.66 20.24
C TYR A 146 17.70 10.21 21.29
N PRO A 147 18.89 9.60 21.44
CA PRO A 147 19.93 10.05 22.37
C PRO A 147 20.53 11.42 22.01
#